data_AF-A0A7V9WL66-F1
#
_entry.id   AF-A0A7V9WL66-F1
#
_cell.length_a   1.000
_cell.length_b   1.000
_cell.length_c   1.000
_cell.angle_alpha   90.00
_cell.angle_beta   90.00
_cell.angle_gamma   90.00
#
_symmetry.space_group_name_H-M   'P 1'
#
loop_
_entity.id
_entity.type
_entity.pdbx_description
1 polymer ?
#
loop_
_entity_poly.entity_id
_entity_poly.type
_entity_poly.pdbx_seq_one_letter_code
_entity_poly.pdbx_strand_id
1 'polypeptide(L)'
;MKNVTVAALAAVALVAVPAAGADPGKGKLRSEGKAQHRSGKGDSGGERAGKRELRKCKRQRRVGFVAAGTASAQDSGSFVLTVRRANRHAKKWLAVNEATFSTAGVKLRLKGIDDSTGDGTVDFADVLSTDRVRVIGKLSRPKRRCTGDATLRLRRIVVHRKFAAKETEVDEAEADETEVGPVEDNPTEEEPAE
;
A
#
# COMPACT_ATOMS: atom_id res chain seq x y z
N MET A 1 7.10 41.39 17.91
CA MET A 1 6.45 40.08 18.05
C MET A 1 5.43 39.98 16.93
N LYS A 2 5.66 39.14 15.92
CA LYS A 2 4.79 39.05 14.73
C LYS A 2 3.98 37.75 14.84
N ASN A 3 2.67 37.87 15.00
CA ASN A 3 1.76 36.75 15.07
C ASN A 3 1.46 36.29 13.63
N VAL A 4 1.77 35.03 13.31
CA VAL A 4 1.49 34.42 12.02
C VAL A 4 0.27 33.52 12.16
N THR A 5 -0.84 33.90 11.55
CA THR A 5 -2.09 33.15 11.48
C THR A 5 -2.04 32.18 10.30
N VAL A 6 -1.99 30.88 10.57
CA VAL A 6 -2.07 29.83 9.54
C VAL A 6 -3.52 29.42 9.36
N ALA A 7 -4.09 29.73 8.20
CA ALA A 7 -5.43 29.33 7.81
C ALA A 7 -5.41 27.87 7.31
N ALA A 8 -6.13 26.99 8.01
CA ALA A 8 -6.34 25.61 7.59
C ALA A 8 -7.49 25.53 6.58
N LEU A 9 -7.18 25.16 5.33
CA LEU A 9 -8.18 24.83 4.31
C LEU A 9 -8.37 23.32 4.27
N ALA A 10 -9.53 22.87 4.72
CA ALA A 10 -10.02 21.50 4.54
C ALA A 10 -11.05 21.48 3.41
N ALA A 11 -10.84 20.66 2.39
CA ALA A 11 -11.88 20.29 1.45
C ALA A 11 -11.75 18.81 1.06
N VAL A 12 -12.76 18.03 1.44
CA VAL A 12 -12.94 16.61 1.13
C VAL A 12 -13.97 16.48 0.01
N ALA A 13 -13.68 15.70 -1.02
CA ALA A 13 -14.72 15.04 -1.83
C ALA A 13 -14.15 13.79 -2.52
N LEU A 14 -14.45 12.61 -1.95
CA LEU A 14 -14.19 11.30 -2.57
C LEU A 14 -15.34 10.94 -3.52
N VAL A 15 -15.03 10.79 -4.80
CA VAL A 15 -15.95 10.25 -5.82
C VAL A 15 -15.98 8.72 -5.69
N ALA A 16 -17.14 8.16 -5.39
CA ALA A 16 -17.36 6.71 -5.39
C ALA A 16 -17.58 6.20 -6.82
N VAL A 17 -16.63 5.45 -7.38
CA VAL A 17 -16.78 4.76 -8.67
C VAL A 17 -17.24 3.32 -8.42
N PRO A 18 -18.41 2.89 -8.94
CA PRO A 18 -18.74 1.47 -8.98
C PRO A 18 -17.94 0.77 -10.08
N ALA A 19 -17.01 -0.11 -9.71
CA ALA A 19 -16.32 -0.99 -10.63
C ALA A 19 -17.25 -2.15 -11.06
N ALA A 20 -17.90 -1.99 -12.21
CA ALA A 20 -18.55 -3.08 -12.95
C ALA A 20 -17.48 -3.99 -13.59
N GLY A 21 -17.73 -5.30 -13.58
CA GLY A 21 -16.76 -6.33 -13.90
C GLY A 21 -16.54 -6.61 -15.39
N ALA A 22 -15.48 -7.38 -15.67
CA ALA A 22 -15.28 -8.12 -16.90
C ALA A 22 -14.62 -9.49 -16.61
N ASP A 23 -14.99 -10.46 -17.46
CA ASP A 23 -14.85 -11.91 -17.45
C ASP A 23 -13.57 -12.60 -16.89
N PRO A 24 -13.72 -13.75 -16.20
CA PRO A 24 -12.67 -14.75 -16.11
C PRO A 24 -12.70 -15.67 -17.33
N GLY A 25 -11.71 -15.47 -18.22
CA GLY A 25 -11.42 -16.36 -19.34
C GLY A 25 -11.28 -17.83 -18.94
N LYS A 26 -11.90 -18.69 -19.74
CA LYS A 26 -11.87 -20.16 -19.66
C LYS A 26 -10.46 -20.70 -19.92
N GLY A 27 -9.87 -21.36 -18.93
CA GLY A 27 -8.72 -22.26 -19.09
C GLY A 27 -9.11 -23.68 -18.71
N LYS A 28 -9.12 -24.58 -19.69
CA LYS A 28 -9.48 -26.00 -19.61
C LYS A 28 -8.22 -26.86 -19.37
N LEU A 29 -8.42 -28.01 -18.70
CA LEU A 29 -7.60 -29.26 -18.76
C LEU A 29 -6.23 -29.17 -18.05
N ARG A 30 -5.73 -30.13 -17.25
CA ARG A 30 -5.95 -31.57 -17.04
C ARG A 30 -5.30 -31.93 -15.69
N SER A 31 -5.87 -32.86 -14.92
CA SER A 31 -5.12 -33.89 -14.20
C SER A 31 -6.10 -34.92 -13.63
N GLU A 32 -6.08 -36.08 -14.26
CA GLU A 32 -6.67 -37.32 -13.78
C GLU A 32 -6.00 -37.73 -12.46
N GLY A 33 -6.80 -38.21 -11.50
CA GLY A 33 -6.23 -38.74 -10.27
C GLY A 33 -7.22 -38.94 -9.14
N LYS A 34 -7.85 -40.12 -9.13
CA LYS A 34 -8.38 -40.85 -7.95
C LYS A 34 -9.74 -40.42 -7.39
N ALA A 35 -10.74 -41.07 -7.97
CA ALA A 35 -11.84 -41.82 -7.34
C ALA A 35 -12.12 -41.66 -5.83
N GLN A 36 -13.42 -41.50 -5.58
CA GLN A 36 -14.22 -42.02 -4.46
C GLN A 36 -14.14 -41.30 -3.10
N HIS A 37 -15.15 -40.47 -2.83
CA HIS A 37 -16.22 -40.80 -1.88
C HIS A 37 -17.45 -39.92 -2.20
N ARG A 38 -18.39 -40.48 -2.97
CA ARG A 38 -19.74 -39.92 -3.12
C ARG A 38 -20.50 -40.21 -1.83
N SER A 39 -20.52 -39.27 -0.90
CA SER A 39 -21.44 -39.30 0.24
C SER A 39 -22.71 -38.52 -0.13
N GLY A 40 -23.78 -39.29 -0.36
CA GLY A 40 -25.14 -38.96 0.05
C GLY A 40 -25.73 -37.64 -0.44
N LYS A 41 -26.32 -37.68 -1.63
CA LYS A 41 -27.42 -36.79 -2.01
C LYS A 41 -28.62 -37.11 -1.11
N GLY A 42 -28.83 -36.29 -0.09
CA GLY A 42 -30.04 -36.27 0.72
C GLY A 42 -30.88 -35.04 0.34
N ASP A 43 -31.72 -35.20 -0.67
CA ASP A 43 -32.82 -34.27 -0.97
C ASP A 43 -33.86 -34.40 0.15
N SER A 44 -33.72 -33.61 1.21
CA SER A 44 -34.74 -33.47 2.25
C SER A 44 -34.75 -32.05 2.83
N GLY A 45 -35.78 -31.29 2.47
CA GLY A 45 -36.24 -30.10 3.19
C GLY A 45 -35.75 -28.75 2.64
N GLY A 46 -36.46 -28.21 1.65
CA GLY A 46 -36.26 -26.86 1.09
C GLY A 46 -36.26 -25.74 2.14
N GLU A 47 -36.89 -25.92 3.30
CA GLU A 47 -36.86 -24.95 4.41
C GLU A 47 -35.59 -24.99 5.27
N ARG A 48 -34.85 -26.12 5.30
CA ARG A 48 -33.61 -26.24 6.10
C ARG A 48 -32.38 -25.76 5.33
N ALA A 49 -32.43 -25.76 4.00
CA ALA A 49 -31.37 -25.23 3.14
C ALA A 49 -31.21 -23.72 3.32
N GLY A 50 -32.31 -22.95 3.31
CA GLY A 50 -32.30 -21.51 3.53
C GLY A 50 -31.71 -21.11 4.90
N LYS A 51 -32.09 -21.82 5.97
CA LYS A 51 -31.54 -21.58 7.33
C LYS A 51 -30.05 -21.89 7.43
N ARG A 52 -29.54 -22.90 6.72
CA ARG A 52 -28.09 -23.21 6.68
C ARG A 52 -27.30 -22.16 5.89
N GLU A 53 -27.86 -21.61 4.82
CA GLU A 53 -27.21 -20.59 4.01
C GLU A 53 -27.10 -19.24 4.73
N LEU A 54 -28.17 -18.82 5.41
CA LEU A 54 -28.15 -17.63 6.27
C LEU A 54 -27.08 -17.71 7.38
N ARG A 55 -26.91 -18.87 8.01
CA ARG A 55 -25.87 -19.10 9.03
C ARG A 55 -24.45 -19.03 8.46
N LYS A 56 -24.24 -19.36 7.18
CA LYS A 56 -22.92 -19.25 6.54
C LYS A 56 -22.50 -17.78 6.40
N CYS A 57 -23.44 -16.89 6.07
CA CYS A 57 -23.18 -15.46 5.90
C CYS A 57 -22.97 -14.70 7.21
N LYS A 58 -23.45 -15.22 8.35
CA LYS A 58 -23.26 -14.60 9.68
C LYS A 58 -21.79 -14.41 10.07
N ARG A 59 -20.88 -15.25 9.57
CA ARG A 59 -19.44 -15.15 9.87
C ARG A 59 -18.66 -14.59 8.70
N GLN A 60 -18.03 -13.44 8.89
CA GLN A 60 -17.08 -12.88 7.93
C GLN A 60 -15.81 -13.74 7.82
N ARG A 61 -15.23 -13.79 6.62
CA ARG A 61 -13.92 -14.41 6.39
C ARG A 61 -12.83 -13.39 6.70
N ARG A 62 -11.96 -13.72 7.64
CA ARG A 62 -10.81 -12.88 8.01
C ARG A 62 -9.55 -13.37 7.32
N VAL A 63 -8.90 -12.49 6.55
CA VAL A 63 -7.63 -12.78 5.86
C VAL A 63 -6.55 -11.79 6.27
N GLY A 64 -5.30 -12.18 6.13
CA GLY A 64 -4.17 -11.29 6.38
C GLY A 64 -4.11 -10.17 5.33
N PHE A 65 -3.92 -8.94 5.79
CA PHE A 65 -3.64 -7.79 4.94
C PHE A 65 -2.19 -7.36 5.20
N VAL A 66 -1.38 -7.31 4.15
CA VAL A 66 0.01 -6.84 4.24
C VAL A 66 0.31 -5.99 3.02
N ALA A 67 0.70 -4.75 3.27
CA ALA A 67 1.23 -3.82 2.27
C ALA A 67 2.60 -3.30 2.75
N ALA A 68 3.49 -3.04 1.82
CA ALA A 68 4.82 -2.52 2.07
C ALA A 68 5.16 -1.49 0.98
N GLY A 69 5.87 -0.44 1.37
CA GLY A 69 6.09 0.73 0.53
C GLY A 69 6.98 1.75 1.20
N THR A 70 6.82 2.99 0.78
CA THR A 70 7.45 4.16 1.41
C THR A 70 6.37 5.06 2.00
N ALA A 71 6.70 5.75 3.09
CA ALA A 71 5.82 6.81 3.59
C ALA A 71 5.65 7.89 2.50
N SER A 72 4.47 8.50 2.40
CA SER A 72 4.25 9.63 1.47
C SER A 72 4.01 10.89 2.28
N ALA A 73 2.99 10.83 3.13
CA ALA A 73 2.59 11.87 4.06
C ALA A 73 2.04 11.25 5.34
N GLN A 74 2.00 12.04 6.41
CA GLN A 74 1.41 11.65 7.67
C GLN A 74 0.74 12.82 8.37
N ASP A 75 -0.32 12.50 9.10
CA ASP A 75 -1.03 13.42 9.98
C ASP A 75 -1.26 12.73 11.33
N SER A 76 -1.73 13.47 12.33
CA SER A 76 -2.01 12.96 13.68
C SER A 76 -2.99 11.77 13.73
N GLY A 77 -3.83 11.57 12.70
CA GLY A 77 -4.81 10.48 12.61
C GLY A 77 -4.69 9.58 11.38
N SER A 78 -3.82 9.93 10.42
CA SER A 78 -3.71 9.27 9.12
C SER A 78 -2.26 9.07 8.70
N PHE A 79 -2.03 7.99 7.97
CA PHE A 79 -0.75 7.65 7.39
C PHE A 79 -0.93 7.29 5.92
N VAL A 80 -0.20 7.95 5.03
CA VAL A 80 -0.26 7.72 3.59
C VAL A 80 0.94 6.88 3.17
N LEU A 81 0.65 5.74 2.52
CA LEU A 81 1.65 4.80 2.05
C LEU A 81 1.66 4.75 0.52
N THR A 82 2.84 4.97 -0.06
CA THR A 82 3.11 4.64 -1.47
C THR A 82 3.48 3.16 -1.56
N VAL A 83 2.50 2.34 -1.92
CA VAL A 83 2.57 0.88 -1.96
C VAL A 83 3.49 0.42 -3.09
N ARG A 84 4.54 -0.32 -2.72
CA ARG A 84 5.46 -0.99 -3.67
C ARG A 84 5.20 -2.49 -3.76
N ARG A 85 4.82 -3.12 -2.65
CA ARG A 85 4.54 -4.56 -2.56
C ARG A 85 3.33 -4.81 -1.67
N ALA A 86 2.46 -5.70 -2.09
CA ALA A 86 1.28 -6.08 -1.32
C ALA A 86 0.97 -7.56 -1.52
N ASN A 87 0.38 -8.20 -0.51
CA ASN A 87 -0.07 -9.59 -0.65
C ASN A 87 -1.32 -9.65 -1.55
N ARG A 88 -1.69 -10.86 -2.02
CA ARG A 88 -2.83 -11.05 -2.94
C ARG A 88 -4.14 -10.42 -2.45
N HIS A 89 -4.37 -10.42 -1.13
CA HIS A 89 -5.58 -9.85 -0.55
C HIS A 89 -5.53 -8.32 -0.49
N ALA A 90 -4.38 -7.75 -0.16
CA ALA A 90 -4.16 -6.31 -0.14
C ALA A 90 -4.18 -5.73 -1.57
N LYS A 91 -3.53 -6.37 -2.55
CA LYS A 91 -3.58 -5.93 -3.96
C LYS A 91 -4.99 -5.81 -4.52
N LYS A 92 -5.89 -6.73 -4.12
CA LYS A 92 -7.31 -6.68 -4.54
C LYS A 92 -8.14 -5.64 -3.80
N TRP A 93 -7.63 -5.14 -2.69
CA TRP A 93 -8.29 -4.15 -1.83
C TRP A 93 -7.85 -2.74 -2.17
N LEU A 94 -6.55 -2.57 -2.42
CA LEU A 94 -5.92 -1.33 -2.82
C LEU A 94 -6.25 -1.10 -4.29
N ALA A 95 -7.11 -0.12 -4.58
CA ALA A 95 -7.45 0.26 -5.95
C ALA A 95 -6.32 1.05 -6.63
N VAL A 96 -5.47 1.68 -5.84
CA VAL A 96 -4.39 2.58 -6.27
C VAL A 96 -3.10 2.28 -5.50
N ASN A 97 -1.99 2.79 -6.03
CA ASN A 97 -0.67 2.63 -5.40
C ASN A 97 -0.46 3.53 -4.19
N GLU A 98 -1.30 4.54 -3.97
CA GLU A 98 -1.24 5.41 -2.80
C GLU A 98 -2.46 5.16 -1.91
N ALA A 99 -2.22 4.82 -0.64
CA ALA A 99 -3.30 4.43 0.26
C ALA A 99 -3.18 5.12 1.60
N THR A 100 -4.28 5.76 2.00
CA THR A 100 -4.44 6.39 3.30
C THR A 100 -4.98 5.39 4.32
N PHE A 101 -4.34 5.34 5.47
CA PHE A 101 -4.63 4.43 6.57
C PHE A 101 -4.85 5.22 7.85
N SER A 102 -5.89 4.88 8.62
CA SER A 102 -6.05 5.46 9.96
C SER A 102 -5.02 4.87 10.93
N THR A 103 -4.39 5.71 11.74
CA THR A 103 -3.43 5.30 12.78
C THR A 103 -4.11 4.93 14.11
N ALA A 104 -5.43 5.14 14.22
CA ALA A 104 -6.18 4.91 15.45
C ALA A 104 -6.09 3.45 15.94
N GLY A 105 -5.59 3.26 17.17
CA GLY A 105 -5.45 1.95 17.80
C GLY A 105 -4.41 1.03 17.13
N VAL A 106 -3.55 1.57 16.27
CA VAL A 106 -2.49 0.83 15.59
C VAL A 106 -1.22 0.84 16.44
N LYS A 107 -0.56 -0.31 16.54
CA LYS A 107 0.76 -0.38 17.20
C LYS A 107 1.85 0.06 16.23
N LEU A 108 2.54 1.14 16.55
CA LEU A 108 3.73 1.58 15.82
C LEU A 108 4.96 0.77 16.27
N ARG A 109 5.82 0.42 15.33
CA ARG A 109 7.15 -0.12 15.60
C ARG A 109 8.16 0.58 14.70
N LEU A 110 9.03 1.36 15.31
CA LEU A 110 10.10 2.09 14.63
C LEU A 110 11.40 1.31 14.80
N LYS A 111 12.21 1.25 13.74
CA LYS A 111 13.48 0.54 13.73
C LYS A 111 14.52 1.39 13.01
N GLY A 112 15.57 1.76 13.74
CA GLY A 112 16.62 2.64 13.26
C GLY A 112 16.16 4.09 13.08
N ILE A 113 15.15 4.50 13.85
CA ILE A 113 14.65 5.88 13.86
C ILE A 113 14.94 6.41 15.25
N ASP A 114 15.62 7.53 15.30
CA ASP A 114 15.89 8.29 16.51
C ASP A 114 14.87 9.43 16.61
N ASP A 115 14.70 9.94 17.83
CA ASP A 115 13.87 11.13 18.08
C ASP A 115 14.52 12.33 17.38
N SER A 116 13.94 12.71 16.25
CA SER A 116 14.37 13.83 15.42
C SER A 116 13.73 15.14 15.86
N THR A 117 12.65 15.06 16.66
CA THR A 117 11.92 16.23 17.16
C THR A 117 12.48 16.76 18.48
N GLY A 118 13.24 15.93 19.20
CA GLY A 118 13.82 16.25 20.50
C GLY A 118 12.80 16.31 21.63
N ASP A 119 11.63 15.67 21.47
CA ASP A 119 10.56 15.64 22.46
C ASP A 119 10.70 14.53 23.51
N GLY A 120 11.73 13.68 23.36
CA GLY A 120 12.05 12.56 24.22
C GLY A 120 11.28 11.28 23.87
N THR A 121 10.51 11.27 22.79
CA THR A 121 9.74 10.12 22.31
C THR A 121 10.03 9.82 20.84
N VAL A 122 9.88 8.56 20.43
CA VAL A 122 10.01 8.19 19.01
C VAL A 122 8.64 7.75 18.51
N ASP A 123 8.03 8.56 17.66
CA ASP A 123 6.64 8.38 17.23
C ASP A 123 6.44 8.55 15.71
N PHE A 124 5.21 8.84 15.27
CA PHE A 124 4.97 9.06 13.86
C PHE A 124 5.67 10.33 13.36
N ALA A 125 5.76 11.40 14.15
CA ALA A 125 6.39 12.66 13.75
C ALA A 125 7.83 12.49 13.28
N ASP A 126 8.55 11.49 13.80
CA ASP A 126 9.93 11.18 13.39
C ASP A 126 10.05 10.45 12.05
N VAL A 127 8.95 9.96 11.47
CA VAL A 127 8.95 9.19 10.22
C VAL A 127 9.12 10.13 9.02
N LEU A 128 10.10 9.82 8.17
CA LEU A 128 10.37 10.55 6.94
C LEU A 128 9.68 9.87 5.75
N SER A 129 9.37 10.65 4.71
CA SER A 129 8.78 10.14 3.45
C SER A 129 9.65 9.11 2.73
N THR A 130 10.95 9.07 3.01
CA THR A 130 11.87 8.08 2.43
C THR A 130 11.88 6.74 3.18
N ASP A 131 11.26 6.67 4.36
CA ASP A 131 11.31 5.48 5.21
C ASP A 131 10.50 4.31 4.63
N ARG A 132 11.03 3.11 4.83
CA ARG A 132 10.38 1.88 4.36
C ARG A 132 9.33 1.47 5.37
N VAL A 133 8.08 1.40 4.93
CA VAL A 133 6.95 1.11 5.80
C VAL A 133 6.29 -0.21 5.42
N ARG A 134 5.91 -0.98 6.43
CA ARG A 134 5.12 -2.21 6.31
C ARG A 134 3.87 -2.11 7.17
N VAL A 135 2.72 -2.09 6.50
CA VAL A 135 1.40 -2.06 7.12
C VAL A 135 0.86 -3.48 7.23
N ILE A 136 0.48 -3.87 8.45
CA ILE A 136 -0.03 -5.21 8.77
C ILE A 136 -1.40 -5.09 9.42
N GLY A 137 -2.37 -5.79 8.84
CA GLY A 137 -3.75 -5.77 9.28
C GLY A 137 -4.50 -7.08 9.04
N LYS A 138 -5.80 -7.03 9.30
CA LYS A 138 -6.76 -8.08 8.97
C LYS A 138 -7.87 -7.47 8.13
N LEU A 139 -8.10 -8.07 6.97
CA LEU A 139 -9.23 -7.73 6.09
C LEU A 139 -10.35 -8.72 6.38
N SER A 140 -11.48 -8.21 6.86
CA SER A 140 -12.71 -9.00 7.02
C SER A 140 -13.54 -8.81 5.75
N ARG A 141 -13.93 -9.91 5.12
CA ARG A 141 -14.74 -9.89 3.88
C ARG A 141 -15.99 -10.75 4.06
N PRO A 142 -17.09 -10.42 3.38
CA PRO A 142 -18.21 -11.35 3.26
C PRO A 142 -17.72 -12.66 2.62
N LYS A 143 -18.37 -13.76 2.95
CA LYS A 143 -18.14 -15.03 2.25
C LYS A 143 -18.71 -14.95 0.83
N ARG A 144 -18.27 -15.87 -0.03
CA ARG A 144 -18.79 -15.98 -1.41
C ARG A 144 -20.31 -16.14 -1.36
N ARG A 145 -21.04 -15.39 -2.21
CA ARG A 145 -22.51 -15.34 -2.29
C ARG A 145 -23.20 -14.68 -1.09
N CYS A 146 -22.44 -14.05 -0.18
CA CYS A 146 -23.00 -13.23 0.88
C CYS A 146 -22.79 -11.76 0.54
N THR A 147 -23.76 -10.93 0.89
CA THR A 147 -23.66 -9.46 0.82
C THR A 147 -22.96 -8.93 2.06
N GLY A 148 -22.42 -7.71 1.95
CA GLY A 148 -21.80 -6.98 3.06
C GLY A 148 -20.46 -6.38 2.69
N ASP A 149 -20.08 -5.34 3.42
CA ASP A 149 -18.86 -4.60 3.14
C ASP A 149 -17.64 -5.31 3.71
N ALA A 150 -16.53 -5.15 3.01
CA ALA A 150 -15.25 -5.57 3.52
C ALA A 150 -14.67 -4.46 4.40
N THR A 151 -14.10 -4.85 5.53
CA THR A 151 -13.56 -3.92 6.53
C THR A 151 -12.10 -4.24 6.80
N LEU A 152 -11.25 -3.22 6.72
CA LEU A 152 -9.84 -3.33 7.05
C LEU A 152 -9.61 -2.89 8.50
N ARG A 153 -9.05 -3.78 9.31
CA ARG A 153 -8.57 -3.45 10.66
C ARG A 153 -7.07 -3.54 10.70
N LEU A 154 -6.41 -2.41 10.85
CA LEU A 154 -4.97 -2.34 11.03
C LEU A 154 -4.57 -2.83 12.43
N ARG A 155 -3.39 -3.42 12.52
CA ARG A 155 -2.85 -3.96 13.78
C ARG A 155 -1.51 -3.36 14.11
N ARG A 156 -0.65 -3.24 13.11
CA ARG A 156 0.72 -2.80 13.28
C ARG A 156 1.21 -2.07 12.05
N ILE A 157 1.91 -0.97 12.27
CA ILE A 157 2.75 -0.31 11.28
C ILE A 157 4.19 -0.51 11.72
N VAL A 158 5.03 -0.99 10.81
CA VAL A 158 6.46 -1.16 11.07
C VAL A 158 7.20 -0.24 10.11
N VAL A 159 7.97 0.68 10.66
CA VAL A 159 8.81 1.61 9.90
C VAL A 159 10.25 1.18 10.09
N HIS A 160 10.98 1.15 8.98
CA HIS A 160 12.39 0.85 8.93
C HIS A 160 13.09 1.98 8.20
N ARG A 161 13.94 2.68 8.93
CA ARG A 161 14.95 3.54 8.33
C ARG A 161 16.21 2.71 8.17
N LYS A 162 16.61 2.50 6.92
CA LYS A 162 17.97 2.05 6.66
C LYS A 162 18.79 3.32 6.65
N PHE A 163 19.64 3.50 7.66
CA PHE A 163 20.79 4.38 7.48
C PHE A 163 21.48 3.89 6.21
N ALA A 164 21.71 4.78 5.25
CA ALA A 164 22.66 4.50 4.20
C ALA A 164 23.96 4.21 4.95
N ALA A 165 24.28 2.92 5.09
CA ALA A 165 25.58 2.53 5.57
C ALA A 165 26.51 3.08 4.51
N LYS A 166 27.18 4.19 4.88
CA LYS A 166 28.40 4.75 4.31
C LYS A 166 28.50 4.47 2.81
N GLU A 167 28.22 5.49 1.99
CA GLU A 167 28.79 5.52 0.64
C GLU A 167 30.24 5.07 0.78
N THR A 168 30.52 3.89 0.23
CA THR A 168 31.87 3.47 -0.09
C THR A 168 32.51 4.66 -0.79
N GLU A 169 33.42 5.32 -0.08
CA GLU A 169 34.71 5.79 -0.59
C GLU A 169 34.87 5.26 -2.02
N VAL A 170 34.43 6.08 -2.97
CA VAL A 170 34.90 5.94 -4.33
C VAL A 170 36.30 6.50 -4.23
N ASP A 171 37.28 5.60 -4.23
CA ASP A 171 38.70 5.90 -4.40
C ASP A 171 38.85 7.13 -5.32
N GLU A 172 39.50 8.15 -4.78
CA GLU A 172 40.22 9.16 -5.55
C GLU A 172 41.29 8.42 -6.38
N ALA A 173 40.88 7.77 -7.46
CA ALA A 173 41.79 7.42 -8.53
C ALA A 173 42.01 8.69 -9.34
N GLU A 174 43.09 9.39 -8.99
CA GLU A 174 43.90 10.17 -9.94
C GLU A 174 43.83 9.52 -11.33
N ALA A 175 43.11 10.17 -12.24
CA ALA A 175 43.32 10.08 -13.67
C ALA A 175 43.27 11.54 -14.13
N ASP A 176 44.41 12.20 -14.05
CA ASP A 176 45.40 12.27 -15.12
C ASP A 176 44.89 13.16 -16.25
N GLU A 177 45.63 14.24 -16.42
CA GLU A 177 45.42 15.32 -17.36
C GLU A 177 45.25 14.74 -18.77
N THR A 178 44.16 15.07 -19.47
CA THR A 178 44.17 14.91 -20.93
C THR A 178 43.58 16.14 -21.60
N GLU A 179 44.52 16.86 -22.20
CA GLU A 179 44.46 17.84 -23.29
C GLU A 179 43.11 18.44 -23.72
N VAL A 180 43.15 19.77 -23.70
CA VAL A 180 42.33 20.71 -24.47
C VAL A 180 42.37 20.36 -25.97
N GLY A 181 41.24 19.89 -26.51
CA GLY A 181 40.96 19.88 -27.95
C GLY A 181 40.21 21.14 -28.39
N PRO A 182 40.42 21.65 -29.62
CA PRO A 182 40.05 23.00 -30.02
C PRO A 182 38.53 23.20 -30.19
N VAL A 183 38.10 24.41 -29.84
CA VAL A 183 36.77 24.97 -30.04
C VAL A 183 36.48 25.05 -31.54
N GLU A 184 35.53 24.25 -32.02
CA GLU A 184 34.92 24.48 -33.33
C GLU A 184 33.76 25.47 -33.16
N ASP A 185 34.00 26.70 -33.61
CA ASP A 185 33.00 27.71 -33.90
C ASP A 185 31.91 27.13 -34.82
N ASN A 186 30.66 27.13 -34.36
CA ASN A 186 29.51 26.96 -35.24
C ASN A 186 28.75 28.29 -35.37
N PRO A 187 28.50 28.74 -36.62
CA PRO A 187 28.02 30.08 -36.90
C PRO A 187 26.54 30.26 -36.56
N THR A 188 26.26 31.46 -36.06
CA THR A 188 24.99 32.15 -36.07
C THR A 188 24.31 32.06 -37.44
N GLU A 189 23.13 31.46 -37.49
CA GLU A 189 22.14 31.78 -38.53
C GLU A 189 20.96 32.51 -37.87
N GLU A 190 20.91 33.80 -38.19
CA GLU A 190 19.69 34.63 -38.22
C GLU A 190 18.59 33.93 -39.01
N GLU A 191 17.32 34.13 -38.62
CA GLU A 191 16.20 34.36 -39.55
C GLU A 191 14.93 34.77 -38.76
N PRO A 192 13.93 35.40 -39.41
CA PRO A 192 13.54 36.76 -39.05
C PRO A 192 12.10 36.89 -38.52
N ALA A 193 11.73 38.15 -38.28
CA ALA A 193 10.46 38.66 -37.78
C ALA A 193 9.23 38.23 -38.57
N GLU A 194 8.11 38.05 -37.86
CA GLU A 194 6.79 38.63 -38.15
C GLU A 194 6.01 38.89 -36.86
#